data_AF-A0A452I3N1-F1
#
_entry.id   AF-A0A452I3N1-F1
#
_cell.length_a   1.000
_cell.length_b   1.000
_cell.length_c   1.000
_cell.angle_alpha   90.00
_cell.angle_beta   90.00
_cell.angle_gamma   90.00
#
_symmetry.space_group_name_H-M   'P 1'
#
loop_
_entity.id
_entity.type
_entity.pdbx_description
1 polymer ?
#
loop_
_entity_poly.entity_id
_entity_poly.type
_entity_poly.pdbx_seq_one_letter_code
_entity_poly.pdbx_strand_id
1 'polypeptide(L)' 'PGTLLCEESQYLLLMKSVARRVLQALEGLKMVEKDQDGGCKLTPQGQRDLDRIAGQVAAANKKH' A
#
# COMPACT_ATOMS: atom_id res chain seq x y z
N PRO A 1 28.63 -24.83 6.53
CA PRO A 1 27.34 -24.59 5.85
C PRO A 1 26.32 -23.65 6.58
N GLY A 2 26.75 -22.77 7.49
CA GLY A 2 25.84 -21.97 8.33
C GLY A 2 25.80 -20.45 8.08
N THR A 3 26.58 -19.91 7.14
CA THR A 3 26.74 -18.46 6.94
C THR A 3 25.89 -17.86 5.81
N LEU A 4 25.14 -18.67 5.06
CA LEU A 4 24.42 -18.22 3.86
C LEU A 4 22.94 -17.84 4.10
N LEU A 5 22.46 -17.81 5.34
CA LEU A 5 21.05 -17.46 5.67
C LEU A 5 20.88 -16.12 6.41
N CYS A 6 21.95 -15.34 6.64
CA CYS A 6 21.89 -14.11 7.43
C CYS A 6 21.67 -12.83 6.58
N GLU A 7 22.12 -12.82 5.33
CA GLU A 7 22.01 -11.66 4.42
C GLU A 7 20.56 -11.39 3.96
N GLU A 8 19.79 -12.43 3.67
CA GLU A 8 18.38 -12.31 3.25
C GLU A 8 17.45 -11.78 4.37
N SER A 9 17.89 -11.85 5.64
CA SER A 9 17.07 -11.46 6.79
C SER A 9 16.95 -9.94 6.96
N GLN A 10 17.98 -9.17 6.56
CA GLN A 10 17.98 -7.71 6.71
C GLN A 10 16.98 -7.04 5.78
N TYR A 11 16.88 -7.50 4.52
CA TYR A 11 15.90 -6.99 3.56
C TYR A 11 14.46 -7.24 4.05
N LEU A 12 14.14 -8.45 4.51
CA LEU A 12 12.81 -8.78 5.03
C LEU A 12 12.44 -7.97 6.27
N LEU A 13 13.38 -7.73 7.19
CA LEU A 13 13.13 -6.92 8.39
C LEU A 13 12.90 -5.44 8.04
N LEU A 14 13.72 -4.90 7.13
CA LEU A 14 13.60 -3.54 6.66
C LEU A 14 12.26 -3.32 5.92
N MET A 15 11.89 -4.23 5.02
CA MET A 15 10.61 -4.18 4.29
C MET A 15 9.40 -4.21 5.23
N LYS A 16 9.46 -4.98 6.33
CA LYS A 16 8.41 -4.97 7.36
C LYS A 16 8.23 -3.60 8.00
N SER A 17 9.32 -2.87 8.26
CA SER A 17 9.26 -1.53 8.82
C SER A 17 8.70 -0.50 7.83
N VAL A 18 9.06 -0.63 6.55
CA VAL A 18 8.56 0.23 5.46
C VAL A 18 7.07 -0.01 5.24
N ALA A 19 6.63 -1.26 5.15
CA ALA A 19 5.22 -1.62 4.96
C ALA A 19 4.33 -1.02 6.06
N ARG A 20 4.77 -1.07 7.32
CA ARG A 20 4.05 -0.45 8.44
C ARG A 20 3.95 1.07 8.30
N ARG A 21 5.04 1.74 7.93
CA ARG A 21 5.05 3.21 7.73
C ARG A 21 4.13 3.64 6.59
N VAL A 22 4.11 2.88 5.49
CA VAL A 22 3.22 3.15 4.36
C VAL A 22 1.75 3.01 4.78
N LEU A 23 1.39 1.95 5.51
CA LEU A 23 0.02 1.79 6.01
C LEU A 23 -0.38 2.92 6.96
N GLN A 24 0.50 3.30 7.90
CA GLN A 24 0.25 4.44 8.81
C GLN A 24 0.05 5.76 8.06
N ALA A 25 0.84 6.01 7.01
CA ALA A 25 0.67 7.21 6.18
C ALA A 25 -0.67 7.19 5.43
N LEU A 26 -1.07 6.04 4.87
CA LEU A 26 -2.35 5.90 4.17
C LEU A 26 -3.55 6.00 5.13
N GLU A 27 -3.43 5.53 6.37
CA GLU A 27 -4.42 5.75 7.44
C GLU A 27 -4.54 7.25 7.77
N GLY A 28 -3.41 7.96 7.90
CA GLY A 28 -3.39 9.41 8.13
C GLY A 28 -4.03 10.22 6.99
N LEU A 29 -3.91 9.73 5.75
CA LEU A 29 -4.57 10.29 4.57
C LEU A 29 -6.05 9.87 4.42
N LYS A 30 -6.57 9.04 5.35
CA LYS A 30 -7.93 8.48 5.30
C LYS A 30 -8.22 7.65 4.04
N MET A 31 -7.18 7.15 3.39
CA MET A 31 -7.32 6.27 2.22
C MET A 31 -7.67 4.85 2.65
N VAL A 32 -7.08 4.39 3.76
CA VAL A 32 -7.34 3.08 4.34
C VAL A 32 -7.83 3.23 5.79
N GLU A 33 -8.57 2.25 6.26
CA GLU A 33 -9.04 2.12 7.63
C GLU A 33 -8.76 0.70 8.15
N LYS A 34 -8.71 0.55 9.47
CA LYS A 34 -8.60 -0.77 10.09
C LYS A 34 -9.90 -1.54 9.87
N ASP A 35 -9.75 -2.79 9.47
CA ASP A 35 -10.90 -3.67 9.33
C ASP A 35 -11.21 -4.41 10.64
N GLN A 36 -12.47 -4.78 10.85
CA GLN A 36 -12.93 -5.47 12.06
C GLN A 36 -12.43 -6.92 12.11
N ASP A 37 -12.25 -7.55 10.95
CA ASP A 37 -11.69 -8.91 10.80
C ASP A 37 -10.15 -8.91 10.87
N GLY A 38 -9.54 -7.74 11.09
CA GLY A 38 -8.10 -7.52 11.11
C GLY A 38 -7.55 -7.04 9.77
N GLY A 39 -6.31 -6.57 9.78
CA GLY A 39 -5.69 -5.96 8.60
C GLY A 39 -6.23 -4.55 8.31
N CYS A 40 -6.12 -4.14 7.04
CA CYS A 40 -6.55 -2.81 6.59
C CYS A 40 -7.39 -2.96 5.32
N LYS A 41 -8.46 -2.16 5.22
CA LYS A 41 -9.29 -2.03 4.02
C LYS A 41 -9.27 -0.61 3.50
N LEU A 42 -9.66 -0.43 2.24
CA LEU A 42 -9.83 0.91 1.68
C LEU A 42 -11.09 1.56 2.23
N THR A 43 -11.05 2.86 2.50
CA THR A 43 -12.25 3.61 2.86
C THR A 43 -13.16 3.76 1.63
N PRO A 44 -14.49 3.90 1.81
CA PRO A 44 -15.39 4.17 0.69
C PRO A 44 -15.03 5.43 -0.10
N GLN A 45 -14.43 6.42 0.57
CA GLN A 45 -13.90 7.62 -0.07
C GLN A 45 -12.64 7.31 -0.87
N GLY A 46 -11.68 6.59 -0.27
CA GLY A 46 -10.45 6.18 -0.93
C GLY A 46 -10.73 5.40 -2.22
N GLN A 47 -11.73 4.51 -2.22
CA GLN A 47 -12.13 3.79 -3.43
C GLN A 47 -12.55 4.73 -4.55
N ARG A 48 -13.45 5.68 -4.26
CA ARG A 48 -13.95 6.66 -5.22
C ARG A 48 -12.84 7.55 -5.77
N ASP A 49 -11.90 7.93 -4.92
CA ASP A 49 -10.78 8.78 -5.32
C ASP A 49 -9.82 8.03 -6.25
N LEU A 50 -9.52 6.75 -5.95
CA LEU A 50 -8.74 5.89 -6.85
C LEU A 50 -9.45 5.64 -8.18
N ASP A 51 -10.77 5.39 -8.16
CA ASP A 51 -11.57 5.20 -9.38
C ASP A 51 -11.57 6.45 -10.26
N ARG A 52 -11.63 7.65 -9.65
CA ARG A 52 -11.53 8.92 -10.38
C ARG A 52 -10.17 9.07 -11.06
N ILE A 53 -9.08 8.78 -10.35
CA ILE A 53 -7.72 8.83 -10.90
C ILE A 53 -7.58 7.83 -12.04
N ALA A 54 -8.07 6.59 -11.88
CA ALA A 54 -8.05 5.59 -12.93
C ALA A 54 -8.79 6.08 -14.18
N GLY A 55 -9.96 6.70 -14.01
CA GLY A 55 -10.71 7.31 -15.11
C GLY A 55 -9.94 8.42 -15.83
N GLN A 56 -9.26 9.30 -15.09
CA GLN A 56 -8.43 10.36 -15.65
C GLN A 56 -7.24 9.80 -16.45
N VAL A 57 -6.55 8.80 -15.91
CA VAL A 57 -5.42 8.13 -16.57
C VAL A 57 -5.88 7.43 -17.85
N ALA A 58 -7.01 6.72 -17.81
CA ALA A 58 -7.57 6.07 -18.99
C ALA A 58 -7.97 7.07 -20.08
N ALA A 59 -8.61 8.20 -19.70
CA ALA A 59 -8.98 9.25 -20.63
C ALA A 59 -7.77 9.95 -21.25
N ALA A 60 -6.68 10.13 -20.50
CA ALA A 60 -5.42 10.68 -21.04
C ALA A 60 -4.79 9.74 -22.07
N ASN A 61 -4.79 8.43 -21.81
CA ASN A 61 -4.21 7.43 -22.72
C ASN A 61 -5.01 7.23 -24.02
N LYS A 62 -6.32 7.49 -24.03
CA LYS A 62 -7.15 7.43 -25.25
C LYS A 62 -6.94 8.58 -26.25
N LYS A 63 -6.18 9.62 -25.89
CA LYS A 63 -5.97 10.81 -26.74
C LYS A 63 -4.79 10.68 -27.71
N HIS A 64 -4.25 9.46 -27.88
CA HIS A 64 -3.20 9.14 -28.85
C HIS A 64 -3.73 8.14 -29.88
#